data_AF-A0A2T0SAP3-F1
#
_entry.id   AF-A0A2T0SAP3-F1
#
_cell.length_a   1.000
_cell.length_b   1.000
_cell.length_c   1.000
_cell.angle_alpha   90.00
_cell.angle_beta   90.00
_cell.angle_gamma   90.00
#
_symmetry.space_group_name_H-M   'P 1'
#
loop_
_entity.id
_entity.type
_entity.pdbx_description
1 polymer ?
#
loop_
_entity_poly.entity_id
_entity_poly.type
_entity_poly.pdbx_seq_one_letter_code
_entity_poly.pdbx_strand_id
1 'polypeptide(L)'
;MSYLNGLRLHFSGRFQAAPSTVNNDVTHFNNSTFLPNYQQYGRGATNGWWNPGGGAEWRLLGCTVQTAWLDADTPTDASDVVLGCIVGDTDRRAPAKIVDLDPLQQLVSEIWGLEVRLSTADGQLLLRGQYDATGFMDIWDRAQGGGGDVGAGSMYQSVLTELEWGDLSRSPFLEALQQASPDKLLSIKFNVDGYNMDRTSPEFTRGRIVGTIGPATNEEPRHFVAGRQFIPQDTGKGNFFAPQASLGFCVARLDESARRLFLDLGNALPTTVPGGPLSDLGLLQLLLEDTGEPISSALPYLTPNWYEQTAGLVAVPAQRPLTDAEIEAINTRPLALQLLLDGATQLTPESPNGLFVRADRFVFRADAGQSVAVDLWATRYGQPYANATILLQLDASQLQPGSGYVQPVTPDSQPSTPGEPTDVLSFPNQVTADQRGRVTVCIQAGDPQRYRQYIDGQVYGLRPSLAEIGFPPLNPNPPFIYPLGTWNFISFLIWDAFPIETPVTWYGCLQPIFQQYANLYPVMSRFLNLADPLEVWANQALLTMAFGLPITDPNTMPVTRDLSMAKRQAILAWLNATDTTGQPLLQLGEPWQRPLPPAAASALAVEQPTSAASQPAEALRGGKAMAASRRLVLR
;
A
#
# COMPACT_ATOMS: atom_id res chain seq x y z
N MET A 1 -19.42 11.02 3.09
CA MET A 1 -19.98 9.67 2.92
C MET A 1 -18.93 8.81 2.25
N SER A 2 -18.32 7.83 2.91
CA SER A 2 -17.30 6.92 2.32
C SER A 2 -17.95 5.61 1.91
N TYR A 3 -17.23 4.61 1.39
CA TYR A 3 -17.79 3.28 1.06
C TYR A 3 -18.53 2.60 2.23
N LEU A 4 -18.25 3.00 3.48
CA LEU A 4 -18.87 2.50 4.69
C LEU A 4 -20.20 3.23 5.00
N ASN A 5 -21.20 3.03 4.13
CA ASN A 5 -22.55 3.60 4.30
C ASN A 5 -23.65 2.70 3.67
N GLY A 6 -24.92 3.11 3.74
CA GLY A 6 -26.06 2.37 3.21
C GLY A 6 -26.03 2.14 1.70
N LEU A 7 -25.79 3.18 0.90
CA LEU A 7 -25.71 3.13 -0.56
C LEU A 7 -24.35 2.61 -1.01
N ARG A 8 -24.27 1.34 -1.42
CA ARG A 8 -23.01 0.69 -1.78
C ARG A 8 -23.22 -0.55 -2.64
N LEU A 9 -22.17 -0.93 -3.38
CA LEU A 9 -22.07 -2.25 -4.01
C LEU A 9 -20.88 -3.02 -3.43
N HIS A 10 -20.97 -4.34 -3.47
CA HIS A 10 -19.91 -5.26 -3.11
C HIS A 10 -19.48 -6.09 -4.32
N PHE A 11 -18.18 -6.32 -4.48
CA PHE A 11 -17.62 -7.13 -5.55
C PHE A 11 -16.59 -8.13 -5.02
N SER A 12 -16.40 -9.23 -5.73
CA SER A 12 -15.39 -10.23 -5.40
C SER A 12 -14.82 -10.89 -6.64
N GLY A 13 -13.58 -11.38 -6.54
CA GLY A 13 -12.88 -12.07 -7.61
C GLY A 13 -11.42 -12.34 -7.26
N ARG A 14 -10.53 -12.20 -8.24
CA ARG A 14 -9.08 -12.31 -8.06
C ARG A 14 -8.36 -11.02 -8.42
N PHE A 15 -7.22 -10.79 -7.80
CA PHE A 15 -6.25 -9.80 -8.27
C PHE A 15 -5.01 -10.49 -8.84
N GLN A 16 -4.26 -9.78 -9.68
CA GLN A 16 -2.87 -10.10 -9.99
C GLN A 16 -1.97 -9.00 -9.44
N ALA A 17 -0.83 -9.37 -8.86
CA ALA A 17 0.27 -8.47 -8.56
C ALA A 17 1.58 -9.12 -9.02
N ALA A 18 2.27 -8.57 -10.00
CA ALA A 18 3.46 -9.18 -10.59
C ALA A 18 4.74 -8.34 -10.44
N PRO A 19 5.11 -7.90 -9.22
CA PRO A 19 6.30 -7.07 -9.01
C PRO A 19 7.58 -7.79 -9.44
N SER A 20 8.56 -7.06 -9.98
CA SER A 20 9.93 -7.59 -9.99
C SER A 20 10.43 -7.69 -8.55
N THR A 21 11.09 -8.79 -8.22
CA THR A 21 11.64 -9.01 -6.88
C THR A 21 13.14 -8.79 -6.79
N VAL A 22 13.81 -8.44 -7.90
CA VAL A 22 15.24 -8.10 -7.88
C VAL A 22 15.48 -6.83 -7.07
N ASN A 23 14.59 -5.84 -7.18
CA ASN A 23 14.69 -4.58 -6.46
C ASN A 23 14.33 -4.68 -4.95
N ASN A 24 14.06 -5.86 -4.39
CA ASN A 24 13.78 -5.99 -2.96
C ASN A 24 15.03 -5.85 -2.07
N ASP A 25 16.23 -6.01 -2.63
CA ASP A 25 17.48 -5.98 -1.89
C ASP A 25 18.33 -4.77 -2.25
N VAL A 26 18.79 -4.09 -1.20
CA VAL A 26 19.70 -2.95 -1.32
C VAL A 26 20.96 -3.29 -2.12
N THR A 27 21.53 -4.49 -1.94
CA THR A 27 22.78 -4.90 -2.59
C THR A 27 22.65 -5.00 -4.12
N HIS A 28 21.44 -5.22 -4.64
CA HIS A 28 21.19 -5.31 -6.08
C HIS A 28 21.22 -3.95 -6.78
N PHE A 29 21.17 -2.84 -6.03
CA PHE A 29 21.28 -1.49 -6.59
C PHE A 29 22.73 -1.10 -6.90
N ASN A 30 23.73 -1.77 -6.31
CA ASN A 30 25.12 -1.41 -6.53
C ASN A 30 25.65 -1.96 -7.86
N ASN A 31 25.67 -1.10 -8.89
CA ASN A 31 26.18 -1.43 -10.22
C ASN A 31 27.61 -2.01 -10.21
N SER A 32 28.47 -1.57 -9.28
CA SER A 32 29.88 -1.97 -9.26
C SER A 32 30.12 -3.40 -8.79
N THR A 33 29.16 -3.96 -8.03
CA THR A 33 29.21 -5.29 -7.44
C THR A 33 28.02 -6.16 -7.87
N PHE A 34 27.23 -5.70 -8.84
CA PHE A 34 26.05 -6.43 -9.31
C PHE A 34 26.47 -7.78 -9.92
N LEU A 35 25.78 -8.85 -9.54
CA LEU A 35 26.04 -10.20 -10.03
C LEU A 35 24.89 -10.67 -10.93
N PRO A 36 25.15 -11.29 -12.10
CA PRO A 36 24.10 -11.75 -13.01
C PRO A 36 23.06 -12.71 -12.39
N ASN A 37 23.44 -13.49 -11.38
CA ASN A 37 22.51 -14.40 -10.69
C ASN A 37 21.44 -13.66 -9.87
N TYR A 38 21.63 -12.37 -9.55
CA TYR A 38 20.58 -11.53 -8.97
C TYR A 38 19.36 -11.35 -9.88
N GLN A 39 19.46 -11.70 -11.17
CA GLN A 39 18.32 -11.71 -12.10
C GLN A 39 17.68 -13.09 -12.28
N GLN A 40 18.21 -14.11 -11.62
CA GLN A 40 17.71 -15.48 -11.70
C GLN A 40 16.71 -15.79 -10.60
N TYR A 41 15.85 -16.79 -10.82
CA TYR A 41 14.95 -17.28 -9.77
C TYR A 41 15.79 -17.88 -8.63
N GLY A 42 15.38 -17.62 -7.39
CA GLY A 42 16.01 -18.25 -6.24
C GLY A 42 15.28 -17.99 -4.93
N ARG A 43 15.87 -18.48 -3.84
CA ARG A 43 15.37 -18.29 -2.48
C ARG A 43 16.18 -17.17 -1.84
N GLY A 44 15.62 -15.96 -1.80
CA GLY A 44 16.27 -14.84 -1.12
C GLY A 44 17.25 -14.02 -1.98
N ALA A 45 17.94 -13.12 -1.28
CA ALA A 45 18.84 -12.09 -1.80
C ALA A 45 20.12 -12.60 -2.49
N THR A 46 20.39 -13.91 -2.46
CA THR A 46 21.51 -14.48 -3.25
C THR A 46 21.14 -14.58 -4.72
N ASN A 47 19.88 -14.39 -5.09
CA ASN A 47 19.35 -14.32 -6.45
C ASN A 47 18.23 -13.27 -6.51
N GLY A 48 17.45 -13.24 -7.58
CA GLY A 48 16.34 -12.29 -7.76
C GLY A 48 15.00 -12.73 -7.15
N TRP A 49 15.02 -13.59 -6.12
CA TRP A 49 13.84 -14.16 -5.45
C TRP A 49 12.86 -14.91 -6.38
N TRP A 50 11.56 -14.85 -6.05
CA TRP A 50 10.50 -15.67 -6.61
C TRP A 50 9.93 -15.11 -7.93
N ASN A 51 10.10 -13.82 -8.23
CA ASN A 51 9.64 -13.19 -9.48
C ASN A 51 10.62 -12.14 -10.04
N PRO A 52 11.87 -12.51 -10.37
CA PRO A 52 12.84 -11.57 -10.91
C PRO A 52 12.38 -10.89 -12.21
N GLY A 53 11.64 -11.64 -13.05
CA GLY A 53 11.12 -11.15 -14.34
C GLY A 53 9.75 -10.49 -14.28
N GLY A 54 9.25 -10.10 -13.10
CA GLY A 54 7.96 -9.43 -12.96
C GLY A 54 7.91 -8.08 -13.68
N GLY A 55 6.81 -7.81 -14.40
CA GLY A 55 6.57 -6.56 -15.13
C GLY A 55 5.84 -5.49 -14.30
N ALA A 56 5.65 -5.75 -13.01
CA ALA A 56 4.93 -4.92 -12.04
C ALA A 56 3.42 -4.80 -12.30
N GLU A 57 2.80 -5.64 -13.14
CA GLU A 57 1.37 -5.56 -13.43
C GLU A 57 0.50 -5.73 -12.19
N TRP A 58 -0.52 -4.88 -12.08
CA TRP A 58 -1.68 -5.04 -11.22
C TRP A 58 -2.94 -5.22 -12.07
N ARG A 59 -3.73 -6.27 -11.81
CA ARG A 59 -4.94 -6.60 -12.58
C ARG A 59 -6.12 -6.96 -11.70
N LEU A 60 -7.33 -6.63 -12.17
CA LEU A 60 -8.58 -7.15 -11.65
C LEU A 60 -9.04 -8.32 -12.54
N LEU A 61 -9.13 -9.52 -11.97
CA LEU A 61 -9.35 -10.76 -12.71
C LEU A 61 -10.65 -11.44 -12.28
N GLY A 62 -11.61 -11.51 -13.20
CA GLY A 62 -12.88 -12.21 -12.96
C GLY A 62 -13.66 -11.65 -11.77
N CYS A 63 -13.53 -10.35 -11.49
CA CYS A 63 -14.29 -9.71 -10.44
C CYS A 63 -15.69 -9.38 -10.94
N THR A 64 -16.70 -9.67 -10.12
CA THR A 64 -18.09 -9.33 -10.42
C THR A 64 -18.79 -8.70 -9.21
N VAL A 65 -19.76 -7.83 -9.49
CA VAL A 65 -20.67 -7.27 -8.47
C VAL A 65 -21.53 -8.40 -7.92
N GLN A 66 -21.45 -8.60 -6.60
CA GLN A 66 -22.15 -9.66 -5.88
C GLN A 66 -23.49 -9.18 -5.33
N THR A 67 -23.48 -8.00 -4.70
CA THR A 67 -24.67 -7.37 -4.14
C THR A 67 -24.57 -5.86 -4.26
N ALA A 68 -25.71 -5.18 -4.23
CA ALA A 68 -25.79 -3.73 -4.18
C ALA A 68 -27.00 -3.31 -3.32
N TRP A 69 -26.87 -2.18 -2.65
CA TRP A 69 -27.79 -1.68 -1.65
C TRP A 69 -28.11 -0.22 -1.95
N LEU A 70 -29.39 0.12 -2.00
CA LEU A 70 -29.88 1.49 -2.19
C LEU A 70 -29.82 2.30 -0.88
N ASP A 71 -29.95 1.62 0.26
CA ASP A 71 -29.78 2.17 1.60
C ASP A 71 -29.31 1.08 2.58
N ALA A 72 -29.37 1.36 3.89
CA ALA A 72 -28.89 0.45 4.92
C ALA A 72 -29.59 -0.92 4.96
N ASP A 73 -30.87 -0.97 4.59
CA ASP A 73 -31.77 -2.12 4.75
C ASP A 73 -32.35 -2.60 3.40
N THR A 74 -32.22 -1.81 2.34
CA THR A 74 -32.84 -2.06 1.03
C THR A 74 -31.79 -2.51 0.01
N PRO A 75 -31.73 -3.82 -0.36
CA PRO A 75 -30.94 -4.26 -1.51
C PRO A 75 -31.54 -3.68 -2.80
N THR A 76 -30.72 -3.55 -3.85
CA THR A 76 -31.25 -3.22 -5.18
C THR A 76 -32.12 -4.38 -5.71
N ASP A 77 -32.98 -4.07 -6.68
CA ASP A 77 -33.83 -5.06 -7.33
C ASP A 77 -32.98 -6.12 -8.06
N ALA A 78 -33.41 -7.38 -8.03
CA ALA A 78 -32.70 -8.49 -8.67
C ALA A 78 -32.59 -8.33 -10.21
N SER A 79 -33.39 -7.44 -10.81
CA SER A 79 -33.34 -7.09 -12.23
C SER A 79 -32.43 -5.90 -12.56
N ASP A 80 -31.88 -5.21 -11.56
CA ASP A 80 -30.91 -4.13 -11.77
C ASP A 80 -29.67 -4.69 -12.47
N VAL A 81 -29.31 -4.09 -13.61
CA VAL A 81 -28.22 -4.57 -14.45
C VAL A 81 -26.85 -4.49 -13.77
N VAL A 82 -26.71 -3.74 -12.66
CA VAL A 82 -25.47 -3.68 -11.89
C VAL A 82 -25.09 -5.04 -11.30
N LEU A 83 -26.07 -5.89 -10.97
CA LEU A 83 -25.80 -7.20 -10.38
C LEU A 83 -25.12 -8.13 -11.40
N GLY A 84 -23.99 -8.72 -11.01
CA GLY A 84 -23.18 -9.54 -11.91
C GLY A 84 -22.35 -8.76 -12.93
N CYS A 85 -22.39 -7.42 -12.92
CA CYS A 85 -21.46 -6.62 -13.74
C CYS A 85 -20.02 -7.00 -13.45
N ILE A 86 -19.20 -7.01 -14.50
CA ILE A 86 -17.76 -7.19 -14.43
C ILE A 86 -17.16 -5.95 -13.80
N VAL A 87 -16.33 -6.15 -12.76
CA VAL A 87 -15.44 -5.12 -12.22
C VAL A 87 -14.06 -5.34 -12.83
N GLY A 88 -13.72 -4.56 -13.85
CA GLY A 88 -12.50 -4.75 -14.64
C GLY A 88 -11.50 -3.62 -14.48
N ASP A 89 -10.22 -3.90 -14.78
CA ASP A 89 -9.24 -2.84 -15.06
C ASP A 89 -9.37 -2.32 -16.50
N THR A 90 -8.51 -1.38 -16.90
CA THR A 90 -8.54 -0.74 -18.24
C THR A 90 -8.65 -1.71 -19.42
N ASP A 91 -9.47 -1.33 -20.41
CA ASP A 91 -9.56 -1.94 -21.75
C ASP A 91 -8.88 -1.10 -22.86
N ARG A 92 -8.34 0.08 -22.53
CA ARG A 92 -7.84 1.06 -23.51
C ARG A 92 -6.37 1.46 -23.38
N ARG A 93 -5.71 1.09 -22.28
CA ARG A 93 -4.30 1.40 -22.01
C ARG A 93 -3.59 0.26 -21.27
N ALA A 94 -2.30 0.44 -21.02
CA ALA A 94 -1.48 -0.51 -20.28
C ALA A 94 -2.05 -0.81 -18.88
N PRO A 95 -1.82 -2.03 -18.35
CA PRO A 95 -2.14 -2.38 -16.96
C PRO A 95 -1.68 -1.34 -15.95
N ALA A 96 -2.45 -1.21 -14.88
CA ALA A 96 -1.96 -0.63 -13.65
C ALA A 96 -0.69 -1.33 -13.16
N LYS A 97 0.08 -0.66 -12.32
CA LYS A 97 1.34 -1.19 -11.81
C LYS A 97 1.40 -1.12 -10.29
N ILE A 98 2.04 -2.10 -9.67
CA ILE A 98 2.29 -2.13 -8.23
C ILE A 98 3.77 -1.93 -7.94
N VAL A 99 4.08 -1.07 -6.97
CA VAL A 99 5.47 -0.78 -6.60
C VAL A 99 5.62 -0.45 -5.13
N ASP A 100 6.76 -0.84 -4.58
CA ASP A 100 7.16 -0.46 -3.23
C ASP A 100 7.58 1.01 -3.20
N LEU A 101 7.60 1.61 -2.00
CA LEU A 101 8.17 2.95 -1.87
C LEU A 101 9.68 2.90 -2.11
N ASP A 102 10.37 1.94 -1.49
CA ASP A 102 11.83 1.86 -1.45
C ASP A 102 12.27 0.47 -0.95
N PRO A 103 13.48 -0.06 -1.25
CA PRO A 103 13.95 -1.32 -0.64
C PRO A 103 14.00 -1.29 0.90
N LEU A 104 14.05 -0.10 1.51
CA LEU A 104 14.00 0.13 2.96
C LEU A 104 12.59 0.49 3.47
N GLN A 105 11.58 0.55 2.60
CA GLN A 105 10.17 0.71 2.95
C GLN A 105 9.27 -0.03 1.94
N GLN A 106 9.15 -1.35 2.14
CA GLN A 106 8.40 -2.28 1.29
C GLN A 106 6.98 -2.52 1.80
N LEU A 107 6.58 -1.99 2.95
CA LEU A 107 5.30 -2.35 3.60
C LEU A 107 4.19 -1.33 3.37
N VAL A 108 4.27 -0.60 2.25
CA VAL A 108 3.32 0.43 1.82
C VAL A 108 3.19 0.47 0.29
N SER A 109 3.26 -0.70 -0.38
CA SER A 109 3.23 -0.77 -1.84
C SER A 109 1.99 -0.11 -2.43
N GLU A 110 2.19 0.69 -3.47
CA GLU A 110 1.16 1.51 -4.10
C GLU A 110 0.75 0.98 -5.46
N ILE A 111 -0.52 1.17 -5.80
CA ILE A 111 -1.08 0.86 -7.11
C ILE A 111 -1.18 2.16 -7.92
N TRP A 112 -0.54 2.18 -9.09
CA TRP A 112 -0.46 3.32 -10.00
C TRP A 112 -1.16 3.04 -11.32
N GLY A 113 -1.85 4.04 -11.87
CA GLY A 113 -2.48 3.94 -13.19
C GLY A 113 -3.68 3.00 -13.25
N LEU A 114 -4.28 2.63 -12.12
CA LEU A 114 -5.48 1.81 -12.09
C LEU A 114 -6.71 2.60 -12.55
N GLU A 115 -7.38 2.05 -13.56
CA GLU A 115 -8.73 2.45 -13.96
C GLU A 115 -9.66 1.32 -13.52
N VAL A 116 -10.78 1.64 -12.89
CA VAL A 116 -11.80 0.67 -12.51
C VAL A 116 -13.02 0.88 -13.41
N ARG A 117 -13.52 -0.20 -14.00
CA ARG A 117 -14.69 -0.20 -14.88
C ARG A 117 -15.76 -1.13 -14.33
N LEU A 118 -17.02 -0.72 -14.45
CA LEU A 118 -18.19 -1.58 -14.36
C LEU A 118 -18.76 -1.75 -15.77
N SER A 119 -18.79 -3.00 -16.24
CA SER A 119 -19.40 -3.34 -17.51
C SER A 119 -20.31 -4.54 -17.39
N THR A 120 -21.38 -4.55 -18.17
CA THR A 120 -22.25 -5.71 -18.32
C THR A 120 -21.49 -6.89 -18.94
N ALA A 121 -22.08 -8.08 -18.89
CA ALA A 121 -21.47 -9.30 -19.43
C ALA A 121 -21.26 -9.25 -20.97
N ASP A 122 -22.06 -8.46 -21.69
CA ASP A 122 -21.90 -8.20 -23.13
C ASP A 122 -20.95 -7.03 -23.46
N GLY A 123 -20.32 -6.43 -22.44
CA GLY A 123 -19.26 -5.45 -22.59
C GLY A 123 -19.73 -3.98 -22.65
N GLN A 124 -21.01 -3.70 -22.38
CA GLN A 124 -21.49 -2.32 -22.26
C GLN A 124 -20.89 -1.67 -21.01
N LEU A 125 -20.20 -0.55 -21.18
CA LEU A 125 -19.65 0.23 -20.08
C LEU A 125 -20.77 1.01 -19.37
N LEU A 126 -20.86 0.87 -18.04
CA LEU A 126 -21.80 1.61 -17.19
C LEU A 126 -21.10 2.70 -16.36
N LEU A 127 -19.90 2.40 -15.86
CA LEU A 127 -19.09 3.31 -15.08
C LEU A 127 -17.60 3.05 -15.34
N ARG A 128 -16.81 4.11 -15.39
CA ARG A 128 -15.35 4.07 -15.33
C ARG A 128 -14.85 5.17 -14.42
N GLY A 129 -13.77 4.93 -13.68
CA GLY A 129 -13.07 5.96 -12.92
C GLY A 129 -11.59 5.65 -12.71
N GLN A 130 -10.80 6.70 -12.49
CA GLN A 130 -9.38 6.63 -12.18
C GLN A 130 -9.17 6.46 -10.69
N TYR A 131 -8.49 5.39 -10.28
CA TYR A 131 -8.12 5.14 -8.90
C TYR A 131 -7.00 6.09 -8.47
N ASP A 132 -7.22 6.86 -7.40
CA ASP A 132 -6.17 7.69 -6.81
C ASP A 132 -5.14 6.78 -6.12
N ALA A 133 -3.86 6.92 -6.47
CA ALA A 133 -2.82 6.00 -6.03
C ALA A 133 -2.65 6.04 -4.50
N THR A 134 -2.51 4.87 -3.88
CA THR A 134 -2.30 4.73 -2.44
C THR A 134 -1.69 3.40 -2.09
N GLY A 135 -1.03 3.37 -0.92
CA GLY A 135 -0.40 2.19 -0.37
C GLY A 135 -1.44 1.26 0.25
N PHE A 136 -1.13 -0.04 0.33
CA PHE A 136 -1.87 -0.91 1.23
C PHE A 136 -1.64 -0.54 2.68
N MET A 137 -2.53 -1.00 3.56
CA MET A 137 -2.37 -0.91 5.00
C MET A 137 -2.86 -2.17 5.71
N ASP A 138 -2.62 -2.18 7.02
CA ASP A 138 -3.08 -3.22 7.95
C ASP A 138 -2.69 -4.61 7.46
N ILE A 139 -1.45 -4.77 6.98
CA ILE A 139 -0.96 -6.09 6.60
C ILE A 139 -0.71 -6.93 7.86
N TRP A 140 -1.25 -8.14 7.91
CA TRP A 140 -1.16 -8.98 9.10
C TRP A 140 -1.17 -10.47 8.73
N ASP A 141 -0.78 -11.32 9.68
CA ASP A 141 -0.85 -12.78 9.55
C ASP A 141 -2.31 -13.25 9.61
N ARG A 142 -3.01 -13.07 8.49
CA ARG A 142 -4.46 -13.29 8.39
C ARG A 142 -4.84 -14.77 8.33
N ALA A 143 -4.04 -15.58 7.65
CA ALA A 143 -4.31 -17.02 7.54
C ALA A 143 -3.72 -17.76 8.75
N GLN A 144 -4.55 -18.55 9.43
CA GLN A 144 -4.13 -19.39 10.56
C GLN A 144 -3.25 -20.57 10.10
N GLY A 145 -3.49 -21.05 8.87
CA GLY A 145 -2.61 -21.97 8.16
C GLY A 145 -1.80 -21.25 7.07
N GLY A 146 -0.57 -21.69 6.83
CA GLY A 146 0.37 -21.03 5.91
C GLY A 146 1.42 -20.17 6.64
N GLY A 147 2.26 -19.47 5.89
CA GLY A 147 3.30 -18.62 6.46
C GLY A 147 3.94 -17.69 5.43
N GLY A 148 4.61 -16.64 5.92
CA GLY A 148 5.19 -15.59 5.07
C GLY A 148 4.11 -14.81 4.30
N ASP A 149 4.51 -14.21 3.17
CA ASP A 149 3.64 -13.35 2.35
C ASP A 149 2.35 -14.05 1.88
N VAL A 150 2.39 -15.37 1.69
CA VAL A 150 1.22 -16.15 1.24
C VAL A 150 0.10 -16.13 2.29
N GLY A 151 0.45 -16.16 3.58
CA GLY A 151 -0.51 -16.12 4.69
C GLY A 151 -1.01 -14.72 5.05
N ALA A 152 -0.47 -13.68 4.40
CA ALA A 152 -0.80 -12.30 4.73
C ALA A 152 -2.15 -11.86 4.15
N GLY A 153 -2.81 -10.93 4.84
CA GLY A 153 -3.92 -10.16 4.32
C GLY A 153 -3.68 -8.67 4.51
N SER A 154 -4.16 -7.84 3.59
CA SER A 154 -4.08 -6.37 3.68
C SER A 154 -5.27 -5.72 2.98
N MET A 155 -5.38 -4.39 3.08
CA MET A 155 -6.41 -3.64 2.38
C MET A 155 -5.88 -2.40 1.69
N TYR A 156 -6.60 -1.97 0.66
CA TYR A 156 -6.44 -0.68 0.01
C TYR A 156 -7.75 0.08 0.13
N GLN A 157 -7.66 1.38 0.42
CA GLN A 157 -8.79 2.29 0.39
C GLN A 157 -8.39 3.56 -0.35
N SER A 158 -9.20 3.96 -1.33
CA SER A 158 -9.00 5.18 -2.10
C SER A 158 -10.33 5.71 -2.64
N VAL A 159 -10.24 6.65 -3.58
CA VAL A 159 -11.36 7.15 -4.38
C VAL A 159 -11.15 6.87 -5.87
N LEU A 160 -12.26 6.71 -6.59
CA LEU A 160 -12.34 6.82 -8.03
C LEU A 160 -12.65 8.27 -8.39
N THR A 161 -11.86 8.82 -9.29
CA THR A 161 -11.93 10.18 -9.83
C THR A 161 -12.22 10.12 -11.34
N GLU A 162 -12.41 11.28 -11.97
CA GLU A 162 -12.63 11.38 -13.43
C GLU A 162 -13.71 10.41 -13.94
N LEU A 163 -14.86 10.41 -13.25
CA LEU A 163 -15.91 9.43 -13.51
C LEU A 163 -16.55 9.62 -14.90
N GLU A 164 -16.54 8.56 -15.70
CA GLU A 164 -17.28 8.44 -16.96
C GLU A 164 -18.47 7.51 -16.72
N TRP A 165 -19.70 7.98 -16.99
CA TRP A 165 -20.92 7.20 -16.83
C TRP A 165 -21.51 6.84 -18.20
N GLY A 166 -21.97 5.59 -18.34
CA GLY A 166 -22.67 5.10 -19.51
C GLY A 166 -24.18 5.33 -19.45
N ASP A 167 -24.95 4.50 -20.17
CA ASP A 167 -26.41 4.47 -20.06
C ASP A 167 -26.84 3.76 -18.77
N LEU A 168 -27.40 4.53 -17.84
CA LEU A 168 -27.83 4.05 -16.51
C LEU A 168 -29.32 3.74 -16.43
N SER A 169 -30.08 3.84 -17.53
CA SER A 169 -31.54 3.67 -17.54
C SER A 169 -32.04 2.32 -17.03
N ARG A 170 -31.15 1.33 -16.94
CA ARG A 170 -31.41 -0.02 -16.42
C ARG A 170 -30.77 -0.30 -15.05
N SER A 171 -30.19 0.71 -14.41
CA SER A 171 -29.57 0.61 -13.08
C SER A 171 -29.98 1.75 -12.17
N PRO A 172 -31.15 1.63 -11.49
CA PRO A 172 -31.54 2.56 -10.43
C PRO A 172 -30.47 2.72 -9.34
N PHE A 173 -29.71 1.65 -9.04
CA PHE A 173 -28.59 1.76 -8.10
C PHE A 173 -27.49 2.70 -8.59
N LEU A 174 -27.02 2.57 -9.85
CA LEU A 174 -25.97 3.44 -10.36
C LEU A 174 -26.45 4.88 -10.54
N GLU A 175 -27.73 5.11 -10.84
CA GLU A 175 -28.34 6.45 -10.81
C GLU A 175 -28.29 7.05 -9.41
N ALA A 176 -28.69 6.30 -8.38
CA ALA A 176 -28.62 6.74 -6.99
C ALA A 176 -27.17 7.02 -6.56
N LEU A 177 -26.23 6.15 -6.94
CA LEU A 177 -24.80 6.31 -6.66
C LEU A 177 -24.23 7.57 -7.31
N GLN A 178 -24.59 7.85 -8.58
CA GLN A 178 -24.19 9.07 -9.27
C GLN A 178 -24.74 10.32 -8.57
N GLN A 179 -26.02 10.29 -8.14
CA GLN A 179 -26.66 11.41 -7.45
C GLN A 179 -26.05 11.69 -6.07
N ALA A 180 -25.67 10.63 -5.34
CA ALA A 180 -25.04 10.73 -4.02
C ALA A 180 -23.55 11.15 -4.07
N SER A 181 -22.99 11.32 -5.26
CA SER A 181 -21.59 11.69 -5.50
C SER A 181 -21.45 13.04 -6.24
N PRO A 182 -21.92 14.16 -5.65
CA PRO A 182 -21.92 15.47 -6.31
C PRO A 182 -20.52 15.98 -6.65
N ASP A 183 -19.51 15.58 -5.88
CA ASP A 183 -18.10 15.91 -6.10
C ASP A 183 -17.45 15.07 -7.22
N LYS A 184 -18.21 14.19 -7.88
CA LYS A 184 -17.73 13.25 -8.90
C LYS A 184 -16.63 12.34 -8.36
N LEU A 185 -16.81 11.88 -7.13
CA LEU A 185 -15.95 10.92 -6.45
C LEU A 185 -16.75 9.70 -6.04
N LEU A 186 -16.14 8.52 -6.13
CA LEU A 186 -16.65 7.30 -5.50
C LEU A 186 -15.59 6.76 -4.55
N SER A 187 -15.97 6.36 -3.34
CA SER A 187 -15.05 5.69 -2.44
C SER A 187 -14.95 4.22 -2.85
N ILE A 188 -13.73 3.69 -2.87
CA ILE A 188 -13.46 2.29 -3.15
C ILE A 188 -12.53 1.73 -2.08
N LYS A 189 -12.90 0.59 -1.51
CA LYS A 189 -12.05 -0.17 -0.58
C LYS A 189 -12.07 -1.64 -0.95
N PHE A 190 -10.92 -2.29 -0.95
CA PHE A 190 -10.82 -3.73 -1.19
C PHE A 190 -9.77 -4.39 -0.30
N ASN A 191 -10.06 -5.63 0.08
CA ASN A 191 -9.18 -6.51 0.84
C ASN A 191 -8.53 -7.50 -0.11
N VAL A 192 -7.26 -7.82 0.13
CA VAL A 192 -6.50 -8.81 -0.63
C VAL A 192 -5.87 -9.84 0.30
N ASP A 193 -5.96 -11.11 -0.07
CA ASP A 193 -5.35 -12.24 0.64
C ASP A 193 -5.14 -13.45 -0.28
N GLY A 194 -4.52 -14.51 0.24
CA GLY A 194 -4.36 -15.77 -0.48
C GLY A 194 -3.43 -15.69 -1.70
N TYR A 195 -2.40 -14.84 -1.62
CA TYR A 195 -1.50 -14.57 -2.74
C TYR A 195 -0.60 -15.79 -3.03
N ASN A 196 -0.49 -16.18 -4.31
CA ASN A 196 0.27 -17.35 -4.74
C ASN A 196 1.64 -16.96 -5.31
N MET A 197 2.70 -17.48 -4.69
CA MET A 197 4.10 -17.24 -5.05
C MET A 197 4.77 -18.43 -5.74
N ASP A 198 4.04 -19.52 -5.98
CA ASP A 198 4.60 -20.69 -6.64
C ASP A 198 4.57 -20.50 -8.15
N ARG A 199 5.75 -20.27 -8.75
CA ARG A 199 5.91 -20.09 -10.20
C ARG A 199 5.46 -21.27 -11.05
N THR A 200 5.27 -22.44 -10.45
CA THR A 200 4.77 -23.64 -11.14
C THR A 200 3.25 -23.73 -11.12
N SER A 201 2.59 -22.89 -10.31
CA SER A 201 1.13 -22.82 -10.21
C SER A 201 0.54 -21.99 -11.36
N PRO A 202 -0.61 -22.39 -11.93
CA PRO A 202 -1.37 -21.53 -12.85
C PRO A 202 -1.92 -20.27 -12.17
N GLU A 203 -1.93 -20.26 -10.83
CA GLU A 203 -2.35 -19.12 -10.01
C GLU A 203 -1.18 -18.22 -9.59
N PHE A 204 0.05 -18.47 -10.08
CA PHE A 204 1.21 -17.64 -9.79
C PHE A 204 0.90 -16.15 -10.00
N THR A 205 1.29 -15.30 -9.04
CA THR A 205 1.02 -13.85 -8.98
C THR A 205 -0.42 -13.46 -8.72
N ARG A 206 -1.30 -14.38 -8.34
CA ARG A 206 -2.73 -14.11 -8.10
C ARG A 206 -3.12 -14.35 -6.65
N GLY A 207 -4.17 -13.67 -6.20
CA GLY A 207 -4.82 -13.89 -4.92
C GLY A 207 -6.30 -13.51 -4.97
N ARG A 208 -7.01 -13.64 -3.85
CA ARG A 208 -8.41 -13.24 -3.72
C ARG A 208 -8.52 -11.74 -3.46
N ILE A 209 -9.54 -11.11 -4.06
CA ILE A 209 -9.94 -9.73 -3.79
C ILE A 209 -11.44 -9.68 -3.47
N VAL A 210 -11.81 -8.92 -2.45
CA VAL A 210 -13.21 -8.55 -2.16
C VAL A 210 -13.26 -7.07 -1.82
N GLY A 211 -14.25 -6.33 -2.33
CA GLY A 211 -14.29 -4.89 -2.16
C GLY A 211 -15.68 -4.28 -2.21
N THR A 212 -15.71 -2.99 -1.92
CA THR A 212 -16.92 -2.18 -1.82
C THR A 212 -16.71 -0.87 -2.55
N ILE A 213 -17.71 -0.42 -3.30
CA ILE A 213 -17.77 0.93 -3.88
C ILE A 213 -19.00 1.63 -3.31
N GLY A 214 -18.84 2.88 -2.88
CA GLY A 214 -19.94 3.73 -2.43
C GLY A 214 -19.67 5.20 -2.79
N PRO A 215 -20.56 6.13 -2.42
CA PRO A 215 -20.33 7.56 -2.62
C PRO A 215 -19.08 8.04 -1.89
N ALA A 216 -18.58 9.20 -2.30
CA ALA A 216 -17.49 9.96 -1.68
C ALA A 216 -17.72 11.46 -1.85
N THR A 217 -17.26 12.26 -0.89
CA THR A 217 -17.22 13.73 -1.00
C THR A 217 -15.84 14.27 -0.66
N ASN A 218 -15.57 15.52 -1.03
CA ASN A 218 -14.33 16.23 -0.68
C ASN A 218 -14.26 16.62 0.80
N GLU A 219 -15.33 16.39 1.56
CA GLU A 219 -15.43 16.75 2.98
C GLU A 219 -14.92 15.67 3.93
N GLU A 220 -14.46 14.53 3.41
CA GLU A 220 -13.94 13.43 4.21
C GLU A 220 -12.60 12.92 3.63
N PRO A 221 -11.80 12.17 4.41
CA PRO A 221 -10.56 11.59 3.92
C PRO A 221 -10.80 10.58 2.79
N ARG A 222 -9.85 10.52 1.84
CA ARG A 222 -9.93 9.64 0.67
C ARG A 222 -9.46 8.21 0.97
N HIS A 223 -8.44 8.06 1.82
CA HIS A 223 -7.71 6.80 1.99
C HIS A 223 -7.91 6.13 3.36
N PHE A 224 -8.87 6.62 4.15
CA PHE A 224 -9.36 5.95 5.35
C PHE A 224 -10.77 6.39 5.71
N VAL A 225 -11.44 5.67 6.60
CA VAL A 225 -12.73 6.10 7.14
C VAL A 225 -12.49 6.88 8.43
N ALA A 226 -12.86 8.17 8.45
CA ALA A 226 -13.00 8.93 9.69
C ALA A 226 -14.20 8.37 10.48
N GLY A 227 -13.93 7.36 11.28
CA GLY A 227 -14.90 6.58 12.05
C GLY A 227 -14.28 6.05 13.35
N ARG A 228 -15.01 5.16 14.02
CA ARG A 228 -14.62 4.54 15.29
C ARG A 228 -13.61 3.42 15.02
N GLN A 229 -12.37 3.60 15.47
CA GLN A 229 -11.24 2.72 15.11
C GLN A 229 -10.99 1.66 16.18
N PHE A 230 -11.07 0.39 15.80
CA PHE A 230 -10.76 -0.75 16.65
C PHE A 230 -9.31 -1.15 16.43
N ILE A 231 -8.50 -1.00 17.48
CA ILE A 231 -7.05 -1.13 17.41
C ILE A 231 -6.65 -2.36 18.24
N PRO A 232 -6.49 -3.54 17.59
CA PRO A 232 -6.08 -4.74 18.30
C PRO A 232 -4.68 -4.58 18.90
N GLN A 233 -4.45 -5.28 20.00
CA GLN A 233 -3.11 -5.43 20.58
C GLN A 233 -2.32 -6.47 19.80
N ASP A 234 -1.06 -6.17 19.50
CA ASP A 234 -0.14 -7.10 18.84
C ASP A 234 0.40 -8.11 19.85
N THR A 235 0.47 -9.38 19.46
CA THR A 235 1.19 -10.41 20.22
C THR A 235 2.70 -10.28 20.10
N GLY A 236 3.18 -9.57 19.06
CA GLY A 236 4.60 -9.52 18.68
C GLY A 236 5.14 -10.86 18.17
N LYS A 237 4.24 -11.83 17.88
CA LYS A 237 4.56 -13.20 17.48
C LYS A 237 3.92 -13.48 16.12
N GLY A 238 4.61 -13.08 15.05
CA GLY A 238 4.13 -13.22 13.68
C GLY A 238 5.23 -12.95 12.64
N ASN A 239 4.92 -13.18 11.36
CA ASN A 239 5.72 -12.67 10.25
C ASN A 239 5.42 -11.18 10.03
N PHE A 240 4.18 -10.76 10.31
CA PHE A 240 3.71 -9.38 10.23
C PHE A 240 3.12 -8.96 11.58
N PHE A 241 2.01 -8.24 11.57
CA PHE A 241 1.18 -8.01 12.76
C PHE A 241 0.38 -9.27 13.10
N ALA A 242 0.29 -9.63 14.38
CA ALA A 242 -0.45 -10.80 14.83
C ALA A 242 -1.34 -10.42 16.03
N PRO A 243 -2.67 -10.23 15.85
CA PRO A 243 -3.55 -9.74 16.89
C PRO A 243 -3.73 -10.74 18.04
N GLN A 244 -3.73 -10.24 19.28
CA GLN A 244 -3.97 -11.07 20.47
C GLN A 244 -5.36 -11.71 20.48
N ALA A 245 -6.36 -11.00 19.97
CA ALA A 245 -7.74 -11.46 19.92
C ALA A 245 -8.11 -12.23 18.63
N SER A 246 -7.12 -12.65 17.82
CA SER A 246 -7.32 -13.22 16.47
C SER A 246 -8.14 -12.36 15.50
N LEU A 247 -8.37 -11.09 15.86
CA LEU A 247 -9.14 -10.12 15.09
C LEU A 247 -8.23 -8.95 14.72
N GLY A 248 -8.13 -8.65 13.43
CA GLY A 248 -7.35 -7.53 12.90
C GLY A 248 -8.03 -6.18 13.12
N PHE A 249 -7.43 -5.13 12.54
CA PHE A 249 -7.96 -3.77 12.59
C PHE A 249 -9.33 -3.71 11.89
N CYS A 250 -10.29 -3.00 12.50
CA CYS A 250 -11.57 -2.70 11.88
C CYS A 250 -12.05 -1.29 12.24
N VAL A 251 -13.05 -0.82 11.49
CA VAL A 251 -13.62 0.51 11.66
C VAL A 251 -15.14 0.43 11.64
N ALA A 252 -15.79 1.27 12.45
CA ALA A 252 -17.23 1.48 12.38
C ALA A 252 -17.58 2.94 12.11
N ARG A 253 -18.72 3.18 11.46
CA ARG A 253 -19.26 4.53 11.20
C ARG A 253 -20.74 4.56 11.57
N LEU A 254 -21.11 5.54 12.39
CA LEU A 254 -22.50 5.79 12.73
C LEU A 254 -23.14 6.59 11.60
N ASP A 255 -24.28 6.09 11.12
CA ASP A 255 -25.20 6.83 10.27
C ASP A 255 -26.48 7.05 11.08
N GLU A 256 -26.59 8.25 11.66
CA GLU A 256 -27.75 8.64 12.47
C GLU A 256 -29.03 8.73 11.64
N SER A 257 -28.91 9.07 10.36
CA SER A 257 -30.06 9.17 9.45
C SER A 257 -30.65 7.80 9.12
N ALA A 258 -29.77 6.83 8.86
CA ALA A 258 -30.16 5.43 8.68
C ALA A 258 -30.42 4.71 10.01
N ARG A 259 -30.06 5.32 11.14
CA ARG A 259 -30.09 4.73 12.48
C ARG A 259 -29.38 3.38 12.51
N ARG A 260 -28.21 3.32 11.88
CA ARG A 260 -27.34 2.13 11.80
C ARG A 260 -25.90 2.51 12.09
N LEU A 261 -25.17 1.58 12.67
CA LEU A 261 -23.73 1.61 12.68
C LEU A 261 -23.23 0.62 11.63
N PHE A 262 -22.43 1.08 10.67
CA PHE A 262 -21.79 0.22 9.69
C PHE A 262 -20.42 -0.19 10.20
N LEU A 263 -20.13 -1.49 10.21
CA LEU A 263 -18.87 -2.07 10.67
C LEU A 263 -18.17 -2.77 9.50
N ASP A 264 -16.90 -2.46 9.28
CA ASP A 264 -16.05 -3.11 8.27
C ASP A 264 -15.11 -4.12 8.93
N LEU A 265 -15.44 -5.41 8.80
CA LEU A 265 -14.62 -6.53 9.24
C LEU A 265 -13.79 -7.14 8.10
N GLY A 266 -13.76 -6.48 6.95
CA GLY A 266 -13.27 -7.03 5.69
C GLY A 266 -11.82 -7.50 5.74
N ASN A 267 -10.96 -6.77 6.43
CA ASN A 267 -9.57 -7.16 6.65
C ASN A 267 -9.33 -7.73 8.05
N ALA A 268 -10.32 -7.67 8.95
CA ALA A 268 -10.16 -8.03 10.36
C ALA A 268 -10.32 -9.53 10.62
N LEU A 269 -11.13 -10.23 9.82
CA LEU A 269 -11.45 -11.63 10.06
C LEU A 269 -10.37 -12.56 9.51
N PRO A 270 -9.85 -13.51 10.32
CA PRO A 270 -8.84 -14.46 9.87
C PRO A 270 -9.43 -15.49 8.91
N THR A 271 -8.55 -16.14 8.17
CA THR A 271 -8.89 -17.27 7.29
C THR A 271 -8.24 -18.55 7.80
N THR A 272 -8.86 -19.69 7.51
CA THR A 272 -8.33 -21.01 7.90
C THR A 272 -7.03 -21.35 7.15
N VAL A 273 -6.96 -20.99 5.88
CA VAL A 273 -5.81 -21.14 4.98
C VAL A 273 -5.77 -19.93 4.04
N PRO A 274 -4.64 -19.66 3.35
CA PRO A 274 -4.51 -18.51 2.46
C PRO A 274 -5.64 -18.45 1.42
N GLY A 275 -6.42 -17.36 1.42
CA GLY A 275 -7.54 -17.16 0.50
C GLY A 275 -8.72 -18.12 0.70
N GLY A 276 -8.71 -18.90 1.78
CA GLY A 276 -9.74 -19.87 2.12
C GLY A 276 -10.93 -19.26 2.87
N PRO A 277 -11.81 -20.13 3.41
CA PRO A 277 -12.91 -19.73 4.27
C PRO A 277 -12.42 -18.99 5.51
N LEU A 278 -13.27 -18.09 6.03
CA LEU A 278 -13.05 -17.43 7.32
C LEU A 278 -12.96 -18.46 8.44
N SER A 279 -12.10 -18.21 9.43
CA SER A 279 -12.03 -19.07 10.62
C SER A 279 -13.23 -18.84 11.54
N ASP A 280 -13.68 -19.92 12.17
CA ASP A 280 -14.70 -19.86 13.22
C ASP A 280 -14.10 -19.22 14.48
N LEU A 281 -14.65 -18.07 14.82
CA LEU A 281 -14.34 -17.26 15.99
C LEU A 281 -15.42 -17.44 17.07
N GLY A 282 -16.41 -18.30 16.89
CA GLY A 282 -17.56 -18.42 17.78
C GLY A 282 -18.46 -17.19 17.70
N LEU A 283 -18.96 -16.73 18.86
CA LEU A 283 -19.80 -15.53 18.92
C LEU A 283 -18.95 -14.28 18.73
N LEU A 284 -19.28 -13.51 17.70
CA LEU A 284 -18.76 -12.16 17.48
C LEU A 284 -19.91 -11.15 17.61
N GLN A 285 -19.78 -10.16 18.49
CA GLN A 285 -20.79 -9.10 18.67
C GLN A 285 -20.16 -7.78 19.10
N LEU A 286 -20.86 -6.67 18.83
CA LEU A 286 -20.46 -5.32 19.24
C LEU A 286 -21.15 -4.92 20.54
N LEU A 287 -20.40 -4.29 21.45
CA LEU A 287 -20.89 -3.83 22.75
C LEU A 287 -20.31 -2.48 23.17
N LEU A 288 -20.93 -1.87 24.19
CA LEU A 288 -20.36 -0.74 24.94
C LEU A 288 -19.31 -1.28 25.91
N GLU A 289 -18.04 -0.92 25.72
CA GLU A 289 -16.89 -1.51 26.44
C GLU A 289 -17.00 -1.36 27.97
N ASP A 290 -17.44 -0.20 28.43
CA ASP A 290 -17.53 0.19 29.84
C ASP A 290 -18.66 -0.52 30.62
N THR A 291 -19.71 -0.98 29.94
CA THR A 291 -20.85 -1.70 30.58
C THR A 291 -21.00 -3.15 30.15
N GLY A 292 -20.40 -3.55 29.04
CA GLY A 292 -20.63 -4.86 28.42
C GLY A 292 -22.00 -5.00 27.76
N GLU A 293 -22.78 -3.93 27.63
CA GLU A 293 -24.11 -3.96 27.02
C GLU A 293 -24.01 -4.17 25.50
N PRO A 294 -24.62 -5.24 24.94
CA PRO A 294 -24.57 -5.50 23.50
C PRO A 294 -25.36 -4.46 22.69
N ILE A 295 -24.71 -3.92 21.66
CA ILE A 295 -25.33 -3.07 20.63
C ILE A 295 -25.82 -3.93 19.45
N SER A 296 -25.17 -5.06 19.19
CA SER A 296 -25.54 -5.98 18.12
C SER A 296 -25.93 -7.37 18.66
N SER A 297 -26.71 -8.10 17.85
CA SER A 297 -26.75 -9.56 17.95
C SER A 297 -25.43 -10.18 17.46
N ALA A 298 -25.34 -11.51 17.50
CA ALA A 298 -24.28 -12.25 16.81
C ALA A 298 -24.16 -11.81 15.34
N LEU A 299 -22.93 -11.55 14.90
CA LEU A 299 -22.63 -11.16 13.52
C LEU A 299 -22.61 -12.40 12.60
N PRO A 300 -23.12 -12.30 11.36
CA PRO A 300 -23.38 -13.46 10.51
C PRO A 300 -22.16 -13.94 9.69
N TYR A 301 -20.94 -13.70 10.17
CA TYR A 301 -19.71 -13.84 9.36
C TYR A 301 -19.41 -15.25 8.84
N LEU A 302 -20.03 -16.29 9.43
CA LEU A 302 -19.94 -17.69 8.98
C LEU A 302 -21.05 -18.11 8.01
N THR A 303 -21.95 -17.19 7.66
CA THR A 303 -22.99 -17.46 6.67
C THR A 303 -22.32 -17.76 5.31
N PRO A 304 -22.71 -18.82 4.58
CA PRO A 304 -22.07 -19.17 3.32
C PRO A 304 -22.00 -17.99 2.34
N ASN A 305 -20.82 -17.77 1.75
CA ASN A 305 -20.51 -16.67 0.82
C ASN A 305 -20.69 -15.25 1.39
N TRP A 306 -20.92 -15.09 2.70
CA TRP A 306 -21.13 -13.78 3.31
C TRP A 306 -19.96 -12.84 3.03
N TYR A 307 -18.73 -13.34 3.14
CA TYR A 307 -17.54 -12.52 2.94
C TYR A 307 -17.44 -11.99 1.52
N GLU A 308 -17.62 -12.84 0.51
CA GLU A 308 -17.61 -12.46 -0.89
C GLU A 308 -18.79 -11.55 -1.26
N GLN A 309 -19.96 -11.75 -0.64
CA GLN A 309 -21.16 -10.95 -0.93
C GLN A 309 -21.21 -9.59 -0.23
N THR A 310 -20.47 -9.41 0.86
CA THR A 310 -20.52 -8.19 1.69
C THR A 310 -19.16 -7.48 1.81
N ALA A 311 -18.09 -8.08 1.30
CA ALA A 311 -16.71 -7.66 1.55
C ALA A 311 -16.34 -7.53 3.04
N GLY A 312 -17.10 -8.19 3.92
CA GLY A 312 -16.98 -8.12 5.37
C GLY A 312 -17.69 -6.93 6.02
N LEU A 313 -18.51 -6.18 5.29
CA LEU A 313 -19.33 -5.10 5.86
C LEU A 313 -20.61 -5.64 6.50
N VAL A 314 -21.00 -5.05 7.63
CA VAL A 314 -22.29 -5.33 8.29
C VAL A 314 -22.91 -4.06 8.86
N ALA A 315 -24.23 -3.89 8.69
CA ALA A 315 -25.00 -2.87 9.39
C ALA A 315 -25.52 -3.43 10.71
N VAL A 316 -25.33 -2.71 11.81
CA VAL A 316 -25.77 -3.11 13.15
C VAL A 316 -26.65 -2.04 13.81
N PRO A 317 -27.70 -2.45 14.55
CA PRO A 317 -28.28 -3.80 14.59
C PRO A 317 -29.01 -4.13 13.27
N ALA A 318 -29.05 -5.41 12.89
CA ALA A 318 -29.60 -5.82 11.60
C ALA A 318 -31.14 -5.89 11.60
N GLN A 319 -31.76 -6.12 12.76
CA GLN A 319 -33.19 -6.44 12.87
C GLN A 319 -34.07 -5.24 13.25
N ARG A 320 -33.45 -4.11 13.62
CA ARG A 320 -34.15 -2.89 14.03
C ARG A 320 -33.28 -1.66 13.82
N PRO A 321 -33.86 -0.46 13.77
CA PRO A 321 -33.09 0.77 13.95
C PRO A 321 -32.48 0.85 15.36
N LEU A 322 -31.35 1.54 15.45
CA LEU A 322 -30.83 2.04 16.72
C LEU A 322 -31.89 2.91 17.40
N THR A 323 -31.97 2.87 18.72
CA THR A 323 -32.75 3.79 19.55
C THR A 323 -31.96 5.09 19.79
N ASP A 324 -32.63 6.15 20.24
CA ASP A 324 -31.95 7.42 20.52
C ASP A 324 -30.94 7.27 21.67
N ALA A 325 -31.25 6.42 22.65
CA ALA A 325 -30.34 6.10 23.76
C ALA A 325 -29.07 5.37 23.27
N GLU A 326 -29.19 4.46 22.31
CA GLU A 326 -28.03 3.78 21.72
C GLU A 326 -27.20 4.71 20.84
N ILE A 327 -27.84 5.59 20.06
CA ILE A 327 -27.14 6.62 19.28
C ILE A 327 -26.32 7.52 20.21
N GLU A 328 -26.92 8.01 21.29
CA GLU A 328 -26.22 8.82 22.29
C GLU A 328 -25.06 8.05 22.95
N ALA A 329 -25.28 6.78 23.31
CA ALA A 329 -24.23 5.94 23.88
C ALA A 329 -23.07 5.73 22.88
N ILE A 330 -23.36 5.42 21.62
CA ILE A 330 -22.35 5.26 20.57
C ILE A 330 -21.58 6.58 20.34
N ASN A 331 -22.22 7.73 20.45
CA ASN A 331 -21.55 9.02 20.26
C ASN A 331 -20.63 9.42 21.42
N THR A 332 -20.81 8.85 22.62
CA THR A 332 -20.16 9.33 23.84
C THR A 332 -19.34 8.30 24.61
N ARG A 333 -19.48 7.01 24.31
CA ARG A 333 -18.92 5.92 25.13
C ARG A 333 -18.08 4.95 24.31
N PRO A 334 -17.08 4.29 24.94
CA PRO A 334 -16.20 3.37 24.23
C PRO A 334 -16.94 2.13 23.68
N LEU A 335 -16.59 1.70 22.47
CA LEU A 335 -17.08 0.43 21.88
C LEU A 335 -15.99 -0.64 21.88
N ALA A 336 -16.40 -1.90 21.94
CA ALA A 336 -15.51 -3.04 21.72
C ALA A 336 -16.21 -4.15 20.92
N LEU A 337 -15.42 -4.90 20.15
CA LEU A 337 -15.85 -6.18 19.61
C LEU A 337 -15.54 -7.29 20.60
N GLN A 338 -16.57 -8.05 20.94
CA GLN A 338 -16.48 -9.21 21.78
C GLN A 338 -16.46 -10.49 20.97
N LEU A 339 -15.49 -11.32 21.31
CA LEU A 339 -15.27 -12.66 20.83
C LEU A 339 -15.54 -13.64 21.98
N LEU A 340 -16.38 -14.65 21.76
CA LEU A 340 -16.58 -15.76 22.69
C LEU A 340 -16.45 -17.10 21.94
N LEU A 341 -15.35 -17.80 22.22
CA LEU A 341 -15.03 -19.11 21.65
C LEU A 341 -14.65 -20.07 22.79
N ASP A 342 -15.27 -21.25 22.83
CA ASP A 342 -15.01 -22.30 23.84
C ASP A 342 -15.02 -21.81 25.31
N GLY A 343 -15.86 -20.82 25.61
CA GLY A 343 -15.98 -20.22 26.95
C GLY A 343 -14.92 -19.15 27.27
N ALA A 344 -13.96 -18.89 26.39
CA ALA A 344 -13.00 -17.80 26.52
C ALA A 344 -13.54 -16.52 25.88
N THR A 345 -13.55 -15.43 26.65
CA THR A 345 -13.94 -14.09 26.15
C THR A 345 -12.71 -13.26 25.84
N GLN A 346 -12.69 -12.65 24.65
CA GLN A 346 -11.68 -11.67 24.25
C GLN A 346 -12.36 -10.40 23.75
N LEU A 347 -11.73 -9.26 23.99
CA LEU A 347 -12.21 -7.96 23.55
C LEU A 347 -11.17 -7.31 22.62
N THR A 348 -11.66 -6.73 21.54
CA THR A 348 -10.89 -5.76 20.75
C THR A 348 -11.53 -4.39 20.95
N PRO A 349 -10.97 -3.55 21.83
CA PRO A 349 -11.53 -2.23 22.11
C PRO A 349 -11.23 -1.26 20.96
N GLU A 350 -12.02 -0.20 20.90
CA GLU A 350 -11.63 0.97 20.13
C GLU A 350 -10.49 1.77 20.77
N SER A 351 -9.94 2.74 20.04
CA SER A 351 -8.93 3.66 20.56
C SER A 351 -9.40 4.32 21.88
N PRO A 352 -8.55 4.45 22.91
CA PRO A 352 -8.92 5.03 24.20
C PRO A 352 -9.59 6.40 24.08
N ASN A 353 -10.69 6.61 24.80
CA ASN A 353 -11.52 7.82 24.73
C ASN A 353 -12.04 8.16 23.32
N GLY A 354 -12.03 7.19 22.40
CA GLY A 354 -12.37 7.36 20.99
C GLY A 354 -11.38 8.23 20.21
N LEU A 355 -10.22 8.56 20.77
CA LEU A 355 -9.28 9.52 20.19
C LEU A 355 -8.43 8.86 19.11
N PHE A 356 -8.44 9.45 17.92
CA PHE A 356 -7.69 8.94 16.78
C PHE A 356 -7.16 10.09 15.92
N VAL A 357 -5.94 9.96 15.43
CA VAL A 357 -5.37 10.87 14.43
C VAL A 357 -4.64 10.09 13.37
N ARG A 358 -4.83 10.48 12.10
CA ARG A 358 -4.17 9.83 10.98
C ARG A 358 -3.99 10.79 9.81
N ALA A 359 -2.96 10.56 9.01
CA ALA A 359 -2.84 11.16 7.69
C ALA A 359 -3.82 10.52 6.70
N ASP A 360 -4.39 11.34 5.81
CA ASP A 360 -5.18 10.85 4.68
C ASP A 360 -4.28 10.02 3.75
N ARG A 361 -3.43 10.68 2.96
CA ARG A 361 -2.31 10.04 2.27
C ARG A 361 -1.14 9.88 3.25
N PHE A 362 -0.51 8.71 3.25
CA PHE A 362 0.56 8.35 4.20
C PHE A 362 1.85 7.87 3.50
N VAL A 363 1.92 7.98 2.18
CA VAL A 363 3.11 7.66 1.38
C VAL A 363 3.42 8.86 0.49
N PHE A 364 4.65 9.36 0.57
CA PHE A 364 5.06 10.56 -0.14
C PHE A 364 6.42 10.36 -0.81
N ARG A 365 6.58 10.98 -1.98
CA ARG A 365 7.84 11.13 -2.70
C ARG A 365 8.08 12.62 -2.92
N ALA A 366 9.30 13.08 -2.69
CA ALA A 366 9.68 14.47 -2.93
C ALA A 366 11.14 14.56 -3.38
N ASP A 367 11.44 15.52 -4.26
CA ASP A 367 12.82 15.89 -4.55
C ASP A 367 13.36 16.83 -3.46
N ALA A 368 14.68 16.83 -3.26
CA ALA A 368 15.35 17.81 -2.41
C ALA A 368 14.92 19.25 -2.74
N GLY A 369 14.55 20.02 -1.71
CA GLY A 369 14.06 21.39 -1.82
C GLY A 369 12.54 21.52 -2.04
N GLN A 370 11.80 20.42 -2.23
CA GLN A 370 10.35 20.47 -2.38
C GLN A 370 9.62 20.52 -1.03
N SER A 371 8.41 21.10 -1.06
CA SER A 371 7.46 21.05 0.05
C SER A 371 6.37 20.03 -0.23
N VAL A 372 6.02 19.22 0.76
CA VAL A 372 4.91 18.26 0.71
C VAL A 372 3.82 18.67 1.70
N ALA A 373 2.57 18.68 1.24
CA ALA A 373 1.41 18.89 2.09
C ALA A 373 0.88 17.54 2.60
N VAL A 374 0.73 17.43 3.92
CA VAL A 374 0.20 16.25 4.61
C VAL A 374 -1.09 16.64 5.31
N ASP A 375 -2.22 16.07 4.88
CA ASP A 375 -3.51 16.26 5.54
C ASP A 375 -3.68 15.26 6.69
N LEU A 376 -3.79 15.79 7.91
CA LEU A 376 -4.09 15.04 9.12
C LEU A 376 -5.54 15.26 9.54
N TRP A 377 -6.14 14.20 10.04
CA TRP A 377 -7.53 14.17 10.52
C TRP A 377 -7.56 13.60 11.93
N ALA A 378 -8.08 14.40 12.86
CA ALA A 378 -8.32 14.05 14.24
C ALA A 378 -9.81 13.79 14.46
N THR A 379 -10.13 12.67 15.10
CA THR A 379 -11.48 12.29 15.44
C THR A 379 -11.59 11.87 16.90
N ARG A 380 -12.78 12.06 17.47
CA ARG A 380 -13.20 11.50 18.76
C ARG A 380 -14.49 10.73 18.57
N TYR A 381 -14.49 9.44 18.90
CA TYR A 381 -15.63 8.53 18.69
C TYR A 381 -16.14 8.55 17.24
N GLY A 382 -15.23 8.70 16.28
CA GLY A 382 -15.53 8.77 14.85
C GLY A 382 -16.08 10.11 14.36
N GLN A 383 -16.26 11.10 15.24
CA GLN A 383 -16.66 12.46 14.88
C GLN A 383 -15.45 13.40 14.80
N PRO A 384 -15.49 14.48 14.00
CA PRO A 384 -14.45 15.51 13.98
C PRO A 384 -14.02 15.99 15.37
N TYR A 385 -12.72 15.95 15.68
CA TYR A 385 -12.20 16.48 16.94
C TYR A 385 -11.65 17.90 16.75
N ALA A 386 -12.55 18.88 16.91
CA ALA A 386 -12.23 20.29 16.69
C ALA A 386 -11.15 20.83 17.64
N ASN A 387 -10.24 21.66 17.13
CA ASN A 387 -9.14 22.27 17.89
C ASN A 387 -8.19 21.25 18.56
N ALA A 388 -8.18 20.00 18.09
CA ALA A 388 -7.30 18.96 18.59
C ALA A 388 -5.83 19.40 18.45
N THR A 389 -5.04 19.19 19.50
CA THR A 389 -3.59 19.40 19.43
C THR A 389 -2.93 18.12 18.94
N ILE A 390 -2.27 18.19 17.78
CA ILE A 390 -1.57 17.07 17.16
C ILE A 390 -0.07 17.31 17.29
N LEU A 391 0.63 16.33 17.87
CA LEU A 391 2.07 16.25 17.96
C LEU A 391 2.63 15.47 16.77
N LEU A 392 3.80 15.88 16.28
CA LEU A 392 4.53 15.20 15.20
C LEU A 392 5.96 14.91 15.64
N GLN A 393 6.41 13.68 15.38
CA GLN A 393 7.77 13.24 15.66
C GLN A 393 8.32 12.39 14.52
N LEU A 394 9.62 12.53 14.25
CA LEU A 394 10.36 11.54 13.44
C LEU A 394 10.28 10.17 14.10
N ASP A 395 9.92 9.18 13.30
CA ASP A 395 9.83 7.79 13.72
C ASP A 395 10.40 6.91 12.62
N ALA A 396 11.45 6.13 12.91
CA ALA A 396 12.02 5.18 11.96
C ALA A 396 11.56 3.73 12.24
N SER A 397 10.75 3.49 13.27
CA SER A 397 10.43 2.14 13.78
C SER A 397 9.77 1.23 12.74
N GLN A 398 9.02 1.81 11.80
CA GLN A 398 8.36 1.05 10.74
C GLN A 398 9.19 0.91 9.48
N LEU A 399 10.36 1.54 9.38
CA LEU A 399 11.28 1.40 8.25
C LEU A 399 12.09 0.11 8.39
N GLN A 400 12.58 -0.42 7.26
CA GLN A 400 13.26 -1.71 7.20
C GLN A 400 14.72 -1.51 6.77
N PRO A 401 15.69 -1.53 7.69
CA PRO A 401 17.09 -1.35 7.37
C PRO A 401 17.57 -2.46 6.42
N GLY A 402 18.50 -2.11 5.54
CA GLY A 402 19.08 -3.02 4.59
C GLY A 402 19.79 -4.15 5.33
N SER A 403 19.47 -5.38 4.97
CA SER A 403 20.16 -6.53 5.55
C SER A 403 21.52 -6.74 4.87
N GLY A 404 22.60 -6.77 5.65
CA GLY A 404 23.95 -7.14 5.21
C GLY A 404 24.11 -8.63 4.85
N TYR A 405 23.17 -9.23 4.13
CA TYR A 405 23.19 -10.66 3.80
C TYR A 405 24.19 -11.06 2.69
N VAL A 406 25.01 -10.14 2.19
CA VAL A 406 26.15 -10.48 1.33
C VAL A 406 27.44 -10.13 2.05
N GLN A 407 28.06 -11.14 2.64
CA GLN A 407 29.48 -11.12 2.98
C GLN A 407 30.31 -11.40 1.71
N PRO A 408 31.50 -10.78 1.54
CA PRO A 408 32.14 -9.90 2.50
C PRO A 408 31.55 -8.48 2.42
N VAL A 409 31.11 -8.00 3.58
CA VAL A 409 30.87 -6.57 3.81
C VAL A 409 32.25 -5.92 3.75
N THR A 410 32.55 -5.21 2.67
CA THR A 410 33.70 -4.30 2.69
C THR A 410 33.42 -3.24 3.77
N PRO A 411 34.45 -2.71 4.48
CA PRO A 411 34.24 -1.66 5.48
C PRO A 411 33.41 -0.45 4.98
N ASP A 412 33.38 -0.21 3.67
CA ASP A 412 32.61 0.84 2.99
C ASP A 412 31.13 0.50 2.72
N SER A 413 30.65 -0.71 3.02
CA SER A 413 29.27 -1.15 2.74
C SER A 413 28.39 -1.21 3.99
N GLN A 414 28.54 -0.26 4.92
CA GLN A 414 27.58 -0.10 6.01
C GLN A 414 26.22 0.24 5.40
N PRO A 415 25.15 -0.56 5.63
CA PRO A 415 23.82 -0.20 5.18
C PRO A 415 23.44 1.11 5.89
N SER A 416 23.17 2.14 5.10
CA SER A 416 22.64 3.42 5.57
C SER A 416 21.41 3.19 6.44
N THR A 417 21.43 3.72 7.67
CA THR A 417 20.28 3.67 8.58
C THR A 417 19.13 4.49 7.99
N PRO A 418 17.92 3.92 7.78
CA PRO A 418 16.78 4.70 7.33
C PRO A 418 16.37 5.72 8.41
N GLY A 419 15.89 6.89 8.00
CA GLY A 419 15.58 8.00 8.91
C GLY A 419 16.75 8.93 9.24
N GLU A 420 17.96 8.63 8.76
CA GLU A 420 19.15 9.48 8.93
C GLU A 420 19.61 10.06 7.58
N PRO A 421 20.12 11.31 7.54
CA PRO A 421 20.21 12.28 8.64
C PRO A 421 18.84 12.85 9.07
N THR A 422 18.63 13.01 10.38
CA THR A 422 17.33 13.47 10.93
C THR A 422 16.91 14.90 10.58
N ASP A 423 17.84 15.76 10.11
CA ASP A 423 17.57 17.15 9.77
C ASP A 423 17.09 17.38 8.32
N VAL A 424 16.93 16.30 7.54
CA VAL A 424 16.44 16.36 6.16
C VAL A 424 14.95 16.71 6.09
N LEU A 425 14.13 16.36 7.09
CA LEU A 425 12.73 16.79 7.15
C LEU A 425 12.54 17.92 8.14
N SER A 426 12.00 19.05 7.69
CA SER A 426 11.60 20.17 8.55
C SER A 426 10.08 20.31 8.60
N PHE A 427 9.53 20.33 9.81
CA PHE A 427 8.09 20.37 10.07
C PHE A 427 7.82 20.92 11.48
N PRO A 428 6.61 21.49 11.73
CA PRO A 428 6.20 21.86 13.09
C PRO A 428 5.99 20.60 13.94
N ASN A 429 6.55 20.58 15.15
CA ASN A 429 6.36 19.46 16.09
C ASN A 429 4.95 19.42 16.74
N GLN A 430 4.20 20.51 16.61
CA GLN A 430 2.84 20.66 17.13
C GLN A 430 2.00 21.49 16.17
N VAL A 431 0.79 21.03 15.89
CA VAL A 431 -0.22 21.73 15.08
C VAL A 431 -1.60 21.61 15.72
N THR A 432 -2.54 22.44 15.29
CA THR A 432 -3.92 22.45 15.79
C THR A 432 -4.89 22.19 14.65
N ALA A 433 -5.80 21.23 14.85
CA ALA A 433 -6.87 20.94 13.91
C ALA A 433 -7.94 22.04 13.86
N ASP A 434 -8.58 22.20 12.71
CA ASP A 434 -9.71 23.11 12.53
C ASP A 434 -11.02 22.55 13.15
N GLN A 435 -12.16 23.20 12.88
CA GLN A 435 -13.47 22.75 13.37
C GLN A 435 -13.93 21.41 12.78
N ARG A 436 -13.34 20.99 11.67
CA ARG A 436 -13.60 19.70 11.01
C ARG A 436 -12.60 18.63 11.47
N GLY A 437 -11.77 18.94 12.48
CA GLY A 437 -10.72 18.03 12.95
C GLY A 437 -9.61 17.85 11.92
N ARG A 438 -9.47 18.74 10.92
CA ARG A 438 -8.47 18.64 9.86
C ARG A 438 -7.35 19.65 10.06
N VAL A 439 -6.13 19.29 9.70
CA VAL A 439 -5.02 20.23 9.52
C VAL A 439 -4.13 19.79 8.38
N THR A 440 -3.67 20.73 7.57
CA THR A 440 -2.64 20.49 6.56
C THR A 440 -1.28 20.92 7.11
N VAL A 441 -0.33 19.99 7.13
CA VAL A 441 1.04 20.23 7.59
C VAL A 441 1.96 20.30 6.39
N CYS A 442 2.75 21.37 6.30
CA CYS A 442 3.77 21.51 5.27
C CYS A 442 5.08 20.90 5.78
N ILE A 443 5.56 19.86 5.09
CA ILE A 443 6.84 19.21 5.35
C ILE A 443 7.84 19.70 4.30
N GLN A 444 8.98 20.26 4.72
CA GLN A 444 10.05 20.67 3.83
C GLN A 444 11.08 19.56 3.70
N ALA A 445 11.42 19.19 2.48
CA ALA A 445 12.43 18.18 2.16
C ALA A 445 13.79 18.86 1.89
N GLY A 446 14.81 18.54 2.68
CA GLY A 446 16.20 18.85 2.42
C GLY A 446 16.85 17.85 1.47
N ASP A 447 18.15 18.04 1.19
CA ASP A 447 18.96 17.09 0.43
C ASP A 447 19.56 16.03 1.37
N PRO A 448 19.28 14.73 1.17
CA PRO A 448 19.96 13.66 1.91
C PRO A 448 21.45 13.48 1.55
N GLN A 449 21.97 14.18 0.54
CA GLN A 449 23.39 14.22 0.18
C GLN A 449 23.99 12.84 -0.16
N ARG A 450 23.24 11.99 -0.86
CA ARG A 450 23.64 10.62 -1.25
C ARG A 450 24.06 9.78 -0.06
N TYR A 451 23.37 9.89 1.06
CA TYR A 451 23.65 9.15 2.30
C TYR A 451 23.75 7.63 2.08
N ARG A 452 22.96 7.08 1.14
CA ARG A 452 22.95 5.65 0.79
C ARG A 452 23.91 5.26 -0.34
N GLN A 453 24.74 6.19 -0.80
CA GLN A 453 25.75 6.05 -1.85
C GLN A 453 25.19 5.67 -3.23
N TYR A 454 24.80 4.40 -3.41
CA TYR A 454 24.39 3.82 -4.70
C TYR A 454 22.87 3.68 -4.85
N ILE A 455 22.11 3.89 -3.78
CA ILE A 455 20.65 4.04 -3.83
C ILE A 455 20.34 5.52 -3.76
N ASP A 456 19.51 5.99 -4.67
CA ASP A 456 19.14 7.40 -4.75
C ASP A 456 18.17 7.79 -3.64
N GLY A 457 18.40 8.93 -3.00
CA GLY A 457 17.56 9.47 -1.93
C GLY A 457 17.68 8.72 -0.60
N GLN A 458 16.70 8.92 0.28
CA GLN A 458 16.58 8.30 1.59
C GLN A 458 15.11 8.21 2.04
N VAL A 459 14.79 7.22 2.87
CA VAL A 459 13.45 7.08 3.48
C VAL A 459 13.39 7.62 4.90
N TYR A 460 12.25 8.22 5.24
CA TYR A 460 11.94 8.80 6.54
C TYR A 460 10.54 8.42 6.98
N GLY A 461 10.28 8.55 8.28
CA GLY A 461 8.96 8.35 8.85
C GLY A 461 8.55 9.48 9.79
N LEU A 462 7.26 9.84 9.75
CA LEU A 462 6.64 10.71 10.74
C LEU A 462 5.47 10.00 11.41
N ARG A 463 5.31 10.23 12.71
CA ARG A 463 4.18 9.76 13.48
C ARG A 463 3.36 10.93 14.01
N PRO A 464 2.07 11.03 13.67
CA PRO A 464 1.13 11.90 14.36
C PRO A 464 0.65 11.25 15.66
N SER A 465 0.43 12.06 16.68
CA SER A 465 -0.27 11.67 17.91
C SER A 465 -1.10 12.83 18.44
N LEU A 466 -2.23 12.55 19.10
CA LEU A 466 -2.96 13.55 19.85
C LEU A 466 -2.23 13.84 21.16
N ALA A 467 -2.16 15.11 21.58
CA ALA A 467 -1.43 15.50 22.79
C ALA A 467 -1.89 14.76 24.06
N GLU A 468 -3.17 14.40 24.13
CA GLU A 468 -3.78 13.63 25.21
C GLU A 468 -3.34 12.17 25.24
N ILE A 469 -2.89 11.64 24.10
CA ILE A 469 -2.30 10.29 23.98
C ILE A 469 -0.79 10.37 24.18
N GLY A 470 -0.13 11.34 23.57
CA GLY A 470 1.33 11.47 23.54
C GLY A 470 2.00 10.41 22.66
N PHE A 471 3.33 10.35 22.71
CA PHE A 471 4.08 9.28 22.05
C PHE A 471 4.36 8.15 23.06
N PRO A 472 4.21 6.88 22.66
CA PRO A 472 4.70 5.80 23.51
C PRO A 472 6.22 5.92 23.66
N PRO A 473 6.80 5.40 24.74
CA PRO A 473 8.24 5.40 24.94
C PRO A 473 8.95 4.74 23.76
N LEU A 474 10.13 5.26 23.40
CA LEU A 474 10.94 4.85 22.25
C LEU A 474 11.49 3.41 22.32
N ASN A 475 11.09 2.60 23.31
CA ASN A 475 11.45 1.19 23.46
C ASN A 475 10.36 0.49 24.30
N PRO A 476 9.13 0.34 23.78
CA PRO A 476 8.11 -0.39 24.53
C PRO A 476 8.50 -1.87 24.54
N ASN A 477 8.32 -2.55 25.67
CA ASN A 477 8.40 -4.01 25.74
C ASN A 477 7.03 -4.53 26.19
N PRO A 478 6.22 -5.13 25.30
CA PRO A 478 6.50 -5.46 23.90
C PRO A 478 6.56 -4.23 22.97
N PRO A 479 7.20 -4.30 21.80
CA PRO A 479 7.56 -3.15 20.96
C PRO A 479 6.41 -2.60 20.11
N PHE A 480 5.22 -2.62 20.71
CA PHE A 480 3.97 -2.22 20.10
C PHE A 480 3.59 -0.80 20.53
N ILE A 481 2.99 -0.08 19.58
CA ILE A 481 2.64 1.33 19.71
C ILE A 481 1.11 1.43 19.90
N TYR A 482 0.62 1.05 21.08
CA TYR A 482 -0.75 1.41 21.50
C TYR A 482 -0.78 2.86 21.97
N PRO A 483 -1.89 3.60 21.79
CA PRO A 483 -3.03 3.30 20.91
C PRO A 483 -2.83 3.82 19.48
N LEU A 484 -1.62 4.22 19.09
CA LEU A 484 -1.40 4.85 17.80
C LEU A 484 -1.51 3.86 16.65
N GLY A 485 -1.30 2.56 16.86
CA GLY A 485 -1.33 1.55 15.80
C GLY A 485 -0.04 1.52 14.97
N THR A 486 0.41 0.31 14.64
CA THR A 486 1.65 0.06 13.88
C THR A 486 1.60 0.66 12.47
N TRP A 487 0.41 0.76 11.88
CA TRP A 487 0.17 1.20 10.50
C TRP A 487 -0.11 2.70 10.35
N ASN A 488 -0.34 3.43 11.44
CA ASN A 488 -0.51 4.88 11.41
C ASN A 488 0.86 5.56 11.42
N PHE A 489 1.53 5.43 10.28
CA PHE A 489 2.90 5.83 10.02
C PHE A 489 2.99 6.49 8.65
N ILE A 490 3.57 7.69 8.59
CA ILE A 490 3.70 8.45 7.35
C ILE A 490 5.09 8.20 6.77
N SER A 491 5.15 7.57 5.60
CA SER A 491 6.40 7.23 4.91
C SER A 491 6.76 8.29 3.88
N PHE A 492 8.03 8.71 3.88
CA PHE A 492 8.59 9.62 2.88
C PHE A 492 9.77 8.95 2.19
N LEU A 493 9.84 9.07 0.87
CA LEU A 493 11.07 8.93 0.08
C LEU A 493 11.49 10.31 -0.40
N ILE A 494 12.65 10.77 0.05
CA ILE A 494 13.25 12.04 -0.34
C ILE A 494 14.40 11.77 -1.28
N TRP A 495 14.32 12.24 -2.52
CA TRP A 495 15.37 12.07 -3.50
C TRP A 495 16.55 13.01 -3.27
N ASP A 496 17.76 12.53 -3.59
CA ASP A 496 18.97 13.36 -3.56
C ASP A 496 18.85 14.52 -4.54
N ALA A 497 19.49 15.64 -4.20
CA ALA A 497 19.72 16.70 -5.18
C ALA A 497 20.55 16.13 -6.35
N PHE A 498 20.06 16.36 -7.57
CA PHE A 498 20.72 15.90 -8.78
C PHE A 498 21.00 17.08 -9.72
N PRO A 499 22.21 17.68 -9.66
CA PRO A 499 22.59 18.74 -10.57
C PRO A 499 22.75 18.17 -11.99
N ILE A 500 22.01 18.75 -12.94
CA ILE A 500 22.06 18.34 -14.34
C ILE A 500 23.18 19.13 -15.04
N GLU A 501 24.27 18.44 -15.38
CA GLU A 501 25.34 19.02 -16.20
C GLU A 501 24.89 19.14 -17.67
N THR A 502 25.22 20.25 -18.32
CA THR A 502 24.88 20.51 -19.73
C THR A 502 26.17 20.65 -20.55
N PRO A 503 26.34 19.93 -21.67
CA PRO A 503 25.42 18.93 -22.23
C PRO A 503 25.27 17.69 -21.34
N VAL A 504 24.06 17.12 -21.29
CA VAL A 504 23.85 15.81 -20.64
C VAL A 504 24.49 14.75 -21.53
N THR A 505 25.32 13.88 -20.98
CA THR A 505 26.00 12.82 -21.75
C THR A 505 25.70 11.44 -21.19
N TRP A 506 25.84 10.41 -22.03
CA TRP A 506 25.68 9.03 -21.59
C TRP A 506 26.72 8.64 -20.54
N TYR A 507 28.01 8.65 -20.87
CA TYR A 507 29.07 8.15 -20.00
C TYR A 507 29.40 9.06 -18.80
N GLY A 508 29.01 10.34 -18.83
CA GLY A 508 29.20 11.27 -17.71
C GLY A 508 28.01 11.37 -16.75
N CYS A 509 26.80 10.99 -17.18
CA CYS A 509 25.58 11.24 -16.41
C CYS A 509 24.61 10.05 -16.40
N LEU A 510 24.22 9.54 -17.57
CA LEU A 510 23.07 8.63 -17.68
C LEU A 510 23.40 7.15 -17.56
N GLN A 511 24.62 6.73 -17.91
CA GLN A 511 25.02 5.32 -17.90
C GLN A 511 24.77 4.66 -16.53
N PRO A 512 25.13 5.24 -15.36
CA PRO A 512 24.89 4.60 -14.08
C PRO A 512 23.39 4.42 -13.78
N ILE A 513 22.54 5.36 -14.21
CA ILE A 513 21.09 5.29 -14.04
C ILE A 513 20.54 4.12 -14.85
N PHE A 514 20.79 4.13 -16.15
CA PHE A 514 20.28 3.11 -17.06
C PHE A 514 20.84 1.70 -16.78
N GLN A 515 22.10 1.60 -16.36
CA GLN A 515 22.69 0.33 -15.90
C GLN A 515 21.96 -0.23 -14.67
N GLN A 516 21.60 0.62 -13.70
CA GLN A 516 20.86 0.19 -12.52
C GLN A 516 19.46 -0.32 -12.91
N TYR A 517 18.79 0.35 -13.85
CA TYR A 517 17.51 -0.14 -14.38
C TYR A 517 17.64 -1.49 -15.10
N ALA A 518 18.68 -1.66 -15.92
CA ALA A 518 18.96 -2.93 -16.59
C ALA A 518 19.20 -4.07 -15.58
N ASN A 519 19.85 -3.76 -14.45
CA ASN A 519 20.13 -4.68 -13.35
C ASN A 519 18.83 -5.09 -12.63
N LEU A 520 18.00 -4.10 -12.25
CA LEU A 520 16.82 -4.31 -11.41
C LEU A 520 15.57 -4.78 -12.16
N TYR A 521 15.48 -4.53 -13.47
CA TYR A 521 14.30 -4.84 -14.27
C TYR A 521 14.65 -5.73 -15.47
N PRO A 522 15.05 -7.00 -15.23
CA PRO A 522 15.49 -7.91 -16.31
C PRO A 522 14.39 -8.17 -17.34
N VAL A 523 13.12 -7.94 -17.02
CA VAL A 523 12.01 -8.00 -17.98
C VAL A 523 12.23 -7.09 -19.19
N MET A 524 12.91 -5.95 -19.01
CA MET A 524 13.17 -4.97 -20.07
C MET A 524 14.09 -5.54 -21.16
N SER A 525 15.05 -6.40 -20.80
CA SER A 525 15.99 -7.02 -21.74
C SER A 525 15.33 -7.85 -22.85
N ARG A 526 14.04 -8.20 -22.70
CA ARG A 526 13.24 -8.86 -23.73
C ARG A 526 12.89 -7.95 -24.91
N PHE A 527 12.95 -6.64 -24.71
CA PHE A 527 12.52 -5.63 -25.66
C PHE A 527 13.60 -4.57 -25.93
N LEU A 528 14.39 -4.23 -24.91
CA LEU A 528 15.41 -3.18 -24.93
C LEU A 528 16.46 -3.45 -23.84
N ASN A 529 17.74 -3.56 -24.24
CA ASN A 529 18.83 -3.54 -23.28
C ASN A 529 19.10 -2.10 -22.80
N LEU A 530 18.58 -1.77 -21.63
CA LEU A 530 18.76 -0.44 -21.03
C LEU A 530 20.23 -0.10 -20.74
N ALA A 531 21.13 -1.08 -20.64
CA ALA A 531 22.56 -0.80 -20.43
C ALA A 531 23.31 -0.40 -21.72
N ASP A 532 22.69 -0.54 -22.90
CA ASP A 532 23.30 -0.21 -24.18
C ASP A 532 22.83 1.18 -24.68
N PRO A 533 23.72 2.18 -24.78
CA PRO A 533 23.35 3.51 -25.26
C PRO A 533 22.77 3.51 -26.68
N LEU A 534 23.22 2.60 -27.54
CA LEU A 534 22.76 2.55 -28.94
C LEU A 534 21.36 1.96 -29.02
N GLU A 535 21.05 0.94 -28.23
CA GLU A 535 19.68 0.41 -28.16
C GLU A 535 18.73 1.43 -27.53
N VAL A 536 19.15 2.11 -26.47
CA VAL A 536 18.37 3.19 -25.83
C VAL A 536 18.09 4.30 -26.84
N TRP A 537 19.11 4.75 -27.58
CA TRP A 537 18.95 5.80 -28.61
C TRP A 537 18.07 5.34 -29.78
N ALA A 538 18.21 4.09 -30.24
CA ALA A 538 17.36 3.53 -31.28
C ALA A 538 15.87 3.51 -30.88
N ASN A 539 15.58 3.49 -29.57
CA ASN A 539 14.24 3.53 -29.01
C ASN A 539 13.85 4.90 -28.42
N GLN A 540 14.58 5.97 -28.77
CA GLN A 540 14.44 7.29 -28.13
C GLN A 540 13.01 7.84 -28.13
N ALA A 541 12.21 7.61 -29.19
CA ALA A 541 10.86 8.14 -29.29
C ALA A 541 9.92 7.50 -28.25
N LEU A 542 10.01 6.19 -28.07
CA LEU A 542 9.25 5.45 -27.07
C LEU A 542 9.64 5.84 -25.65
N LEU A 543 10.96 5.98 -25.41
CA LEU A 543 11.47 6.39 -24.10
C LEU A 543 11.11 7.85 -23.79
N THR A 544 11.16 8.75 -24.78
CA THR A 544 10.73 10.15 -24.60
C THR A 544 9.25 10.22 -24.21
N MET A 545 8.41 9.37 -24.82
CA MET A 545 7.01 9.25 -24.42
C MET A 545 6.88 8.72 -22.98
N ALA A 546 7.49 7.56 -22.67
CA ALA A 546 7.39 6.94 -21.34
C ALA A 546 7.91 7.84 -20.22
N PHE A 547 9.08 8.45 -20.39
CA PHE A 547 9.63 9.43 -19.45
C PHE A 547 8.97 10.81 -19.55
N GLY A 548 8.08 11.06 -20.52
CA GLY A 548 7.33 12.31 -20.67
C GLY A 548 5.97 12.30 -19.99
N LEU A 549 5.40 11.11 -19.74
CA LEU A 549 4.06 10.93 -19.18
C LEU A 549 3.96 11.23 -17.67
N PRO A 550 2.82 11.68 -17.14
CA PRO A 550 2.64 11.88 -15.71
C PRO A 550 3.06 10.66 -14.88
N ILE A 551 3.54 10.87 -13.65
CA ILE A 551 3.94 9.78 -12.73
C ILE A 551 2.78 8.81 -12.44
N THR A 552 1.53 9.27 -12.62
CA THR A 552 0.31 8.48 -12.46
C THR A 552 -0.03 7.62 -13.67
N ASP A 553 0.65 7.78 -14.81
CA ASP A 553 0.41 6.95 -15.99
C ASP A 553 1.09 5.57 -15.85
N PRO A 554 0.40 4.47 -16.17
CA PRO A 554 0.95 3.12 -16.05
C PRO A 554 2.19 2.86 -16.93
N ASN A 555 2.40 3.63 -18.01
CA ASN A 555 3.57 3.51 -18.88
C ASN A 555 4.80 4.25 -18.34
N THR A 556 4.63 5.07 -17.28
CA THR A 556 5.75 5.75 -16.60
C THR A 556 6.44 4.80 -15.61
N MET A 557 5.93 3.60 -15.35
CA MET A 557 6.49 2.68 -14.35
C MET A 557 7.56 1.77 -14.96
N PRO A 558 8.65 1.39 -14.25
CA PRO A 558 8.87 1.45 -12.79
C PRO A 558 9.56 2.73 -12.28
N VAL A 559 9.61 3.78 -13.10
CA VAL A 559 10.34 5.04 -12.85
C VAL A 559 9.97 5.71 -11.53
N THR A 560 8.75 5.48 -11.04
CA THR A 560 8.19 6.16 -9.87
C THR A 560 8.82 5.74 -8.54
N ARG A 561 9.50 4.57 -8.50
CA ARG A 561 10.21 4.10 -7.31
C ARG A 561 11.69 4.40 -7.32
N ASP A 562 12.34 4.36 -8.48
CA ASP A 562 13.81 4.37 -8.60
C ASP A 562 14.33 5.56 -9.45
N LEU A 563 13.51 6.58 -9.72
CA LEU A 563 13.94 7.80 -10.43
C LEU A 563 13.35 9.07 -9.84
N SER A 564 14.23 9.98 -9.45
CA SER A 564 13.87 11.36 -9.12
C SER A 564 13.40 12.16 -10.34
N MET A 565 12.67 13.25 -10.12
CA MET A 565 12.23 14.11 -11.23
C MET A 565 13.42 14.77 -11.93
N ALA A 566 14.47 15.12 -11.19
CA ALA A 566 15.67 15.70 -11.77
C ALA A 566 16.42 14.72 -12.68
N LYS A 567 16.55 13.44 -12.28
CA LYS A 567 17.14 12.41 -13.15
C LYS A 567 16.27 12.14 -14.38
N ARG A 568 14.95 12.12 -14.20
CA ARG A 568 13.99 12.02 -15.30
C ARG A 568 14.14 13.18 -16.30
N GLN A 569 14.32 14.40 -15.82
CA GLN A 569 14.59 15.56 -16.66
C GLN A 569 15.92 15.44 -17.41
N ALA A 570 16.97 14.93 -16.77
CA ALA A 570 18.25 14.68 -17.43
C ALA A 570 18.12 13.64 -18.57
N ILE A 571 17.37 12.56 -18.35
CA ILE A 571 17.09 11.56 -19.39
C ILE A 571 16.35 12.22 -20.56
N LEU A 572 15.27 12.98 -20.30
CA LEU A 572 14.54 13.68 -21.34
C LEU A 572 15.39 14.71 -22.10
N ALA A 573 16.26 15.43 -21.40
CA ALA A 573 17.18 16.39 -22.02
C ALA A 573 18.15 15.72 -22.99
N TRP A 574 18.68 14.54 -22.62
CA TRP A 574 19.55 13.76 -23.49
C TRP A 574 18.80 13.15 -24.68
N LEU A 575 17.63 12.55 -24.45
CA LEU A 575 16.80 11.96 -25.52
C LEU A 575 16.34 12.98 -26.56
N ASN A 576 16.18 14.25 -26.16
CA ASN A 576 15.77 15.35 -27.03
C ASN A 576 16.95 16.24 -27.49
N ALA A 577 18.19 15.82 -27.26
CA ALA A 577 19.35 16.60 -27.65
C ALA A 577 19.41 16.80 -29.16
N THR A 578 19.70 18.03 -29.60
CA THR A 578 19.84 18.39 -31.02
C THR A 578 21.17 19.10 -31.28
N ASP A 579 21.66 19.00 -32.52
CA ASP A 579 22.80 19.76 -32.99
C ASP A 579 22.42 21.20 -33.37
N THR A 580 23.40 21.99 -33.82
CA THR A 580 23.18 23.39 -34.24
C THR A 580 22.24 23.56 -35.44
N THR A 581 21.91 22.47 -36.14
CA THR A 581 20.98 22.44 -37.27
C THR A 581 19.59 21.95 -36.88
N GLY A 582 19.38 21.59 -35.61
CA GLY A 582 18.13 21.05 -35.08
C GLY A 582 17.94 19.56 -35.34
N GLN A 583 18.97 18.83 -35.80
CA GLN A 583 18.90 17.38 -35.98
C GLN A 583 19.19 16.64 -34.66
N PRO A 584 18.55 15.50 -34.38
CA PRO A 584 18.83 14.71 -33.18
C PRO A 584 20.32 14.36 -33.04
N LEU A 585 20.89 14.58 -31.85
CA LEU A 585 22.31 14.44 -31.58
C LEU A 585 22.54 13.44 -30.44
N LEU A 586 23.12 12.28 -30.77
CA LEU A 586 23.54 11.29 -29.78
C LEU A 586 24.77 11.79 -29.02
N GLN A 587 24.60 12.16 -27.74
CA GLN A 587 25.66 12.69 -26.88
C GLN A 587 26.24 11.59 -25.97
N LEU A 588 27.24 10.86 -26.45
CA LEU A 588 27.87 9.80 -25.64
C LEU A 588 28.74 10.35 -24.50
N GLY A 589 29.47 11.44 -24.75
CA GLY A 589 30.52 11.90 -23.84
C GLY A 589 31.73 10.95 -23.82
N GLU A 590 32.69 11.24 -22.94
CA GLU A 590 33.88 10.39 -22.75
C GLU A 590 33.57 9.21 -21.83
N PRO A 591 33.86 7.96 -22.24
CA PRO A 591 33.72 6.79 -21.36
C PRO A 591 34.50 7.00 -20.06
N TRP A 592 33.85 6.80 -18.92
CA TRP A 592 34.56 6.80 -17.65
C TRP A 592 35.57 5.65 -17.62
N GLN A 593 36.86 5.96 -17.65
CA GLN A 593 37.92 4.98 -17.45
C GLN A 593 38.01 4.67 -15.95
N ARG A 594 37.43 3.55 -15.52
CA ARG A 594 37.66 3.01 -14.17
C ARG A 594 39.17 2.80 -14.00
N PRO A 595 39.82 3.34 -12.93
CA PRO A 595 41.15 2.89 -12.57
C PRO A 595 41.11 1.38 -12.40
N LEU A 596 41.97 0.65 -13.13
CA LEU A 596 42.06 -0.80 -13.01
C LEU A 596 42.23 -1.15 -11.52
N PRO A 597 41.38 -2.03 -10.95
CA PRO A 597 41.66 -2.53 -9.62
C PRO A 597 43.05 -3.19 -9.62
N PRO A 598 43.80 -3.14 -8.50
CA PRO A 598 45.02 -3.93 -8.37
C PRO A 598 44.69 -5.39 -8.73
N ALA A 599 45.57 -6.02 -9.52
CA ALA A 599 45.39 -7.37 -10.03
C ALA A 599 44.82 -8.31 -8.95
N ALA A 600 43.67 -8.91 -9.22
CA ALA A 600 42.97 -9.78 -8.31
C ALA A 600 43.92 -10.89 -7.80
N ALA A 601 44.10 -10.96 -6.48
CA ALA A 601 44.52 -12.20 -5.86
C ALA A 601 43.44 -13.23 -6.16
N SER A 602 43.85 -14.27 -6.88
CA SER A 602 43.25 -15.59 -7.05
C SER A 602 41.83 -15.75 -6.52
N ALA A 603 40.89 -16.04 -7.44
CA ALA A 603 39.57 -16.55 -7.10
C ALA A 603 39.68 -17.66 -6.04
N LEU A 604 39.30 -17.33 -4.81
CA LEU A 604 38.97 -18.36 -3.83
C LEU A 604 37.67 -18.99 -4.33
N ALA A 605 37.78 -20.23 -4.78
CA ALA A 605 36.64 -21.09 -4.99
C ALA A 605 35.81 -21.05 -3.71
N VAL A 606 34.61 -20.46 -3.78
CA VAL A 606 33.62 -20.60 -2.74
C VAL A 606 33.18 -22.05 -2.79
N GLU A 607 33.71 -22.88 -1.88
CA GLU A 607 33.15 -24.20 -1.61
C GLU A 607 31.66 -24.02 -1.33
N GLN A 608 30.83 -24.65 -2.16
CA GLN A 608 29.42 -24.82 -1.83
C GLN A 608 29.34 -25.57 -0.50
N PRO A 609 28.59 -25.09 0.51
CA PRO A 609 28.34 -25.88 1.69
C PRO A 609 27.48 -27.09 1.30
N THR A 610 28.12 -28.25 1.15
CA THR A 610 27.45 -29.54 1.20
C THR A 610 27.11 -29.84 2.66
N SER A 611 25.98 -29.33 3.12
CA SER A 611 25.25 -29.98 4.22
C SER A 611 23.76 -29.75 4.04
N ALA A 612 23.11 -30.78 3.48
CA ALA A 612 21.69 -31.03 3.68
C ALA A 612 21.48 -31.37 5.16
N ALA A 613 21.47 -30.35 6.02
CA ALA A 613 20.84 -30.46 7.33
C ALA A 613 19.34 -30.26 7.10
N SER A 614 18.57 -31.32 7.31
CA SER A 614 17.11 -31.30 7.36
C SER A 614 16.64 -30.37 8.47
N GLN A 615 16.53 -29.09 8.17
CA GLN A 615 15.71 -28.17 8.95
C GLN A 615 14.25 -28.38 8.56
N PRO A 616 13.30 -28.29 9.52
CA PRO A 616 11.89 -28.43 9.22
C PRO A 616 11.50 -27.40 8.14
N ALA A 617 10.50 -27.73 7.32
CA ALA A 617 10.01 -26.91 6.24
C ALA A 617 9.50 -25.55 6.77
N GLU A 618 10.39 -24.58 6.98
CA GLU A 618 9.99 -23.19 7.13
C GLU A 618 9.34 -22.76 5.80
N ALA A 619 8.10 -22.28 5.89
CA ALA A 619 7.41 -21.67 4.77
C ALA A 619 8.33 -20.61 4.15
N LEU A 620 8.51 -20.66 2.83
CA LEU A 620 9.31 -19.68 2.09
C LEU A 620 8.82 -18.27 2.42
N ARG A 621 9.58 -17.52 3.24
CA ARG A 621 9.30 -16.10 3.47
C ARG A 621 9.50 -15.36 2.15
N GLY A 622 8.47 -14.63 1.73
CA GLY A 622 8.57 -13.75 0.58
C GLY A 622 9.23 -12.42 0.92
N GLY A 623 9.24 -11.49 -0.04
CA GLY A 623 9.89 -10.20 0.13
C GLY A 623 9.28 -9.37 1.26
N LYS A 624 7.96 -9.44 1.45
CA LYS A 624 7.25 -8.65 2.47
C LYS A 624 7.51 -9.17 3.88
N ALA A 625 7.44 -10.48 4.10
CA ALA A 625 7.72 -11.09 5.40
C ALA A 625 9.20 -10.87 5.79
N MET A 626 10.09 -10.92 4.80
CA MET A 626 11.50 -10.60 5.01
C MET A 626 11.71 -9.12 5.37
N ALA A 627 11.05 -8.19 4.66
CA ALA A 627 11.06 -6.79 5.04
C ALA A 627 10.52 -6.58 6.47
N ALA A 628 9.34 -7.12 6.78
CA ALA A 628 8.72 -7.01 8.10
C ALA A 628 9.64 -7.50 9.23
N SER A 629 10.35 -8.60 9.03
CA SER A 629 11.30 -9.15 10.01
C SER A 629 12.49 -8.24 10.32
N ARG A 630 12.79 -7.27 9.43
CA ARG A 630 13.90 -6.33 9.58
C ARG A 630 13.49 -5.03 10.25
N ARG A 631 12.19 -4.73 10.38
CA ARG A 631 11.72 -3.45 10.91
C ARG A 631 12.51 -3.02 12.13
N LEU A 632 12.85 -1.73 12.19
CA LEU A 632 13.47 -1.10 13.36
C LEU A 632 12.53 -1.01 14.58
N VAL A 633 11.45 -1.81 14.62
CA VAL A 633 10.54 -1.95 15.75
C VAL A 633 11.43 -2.05 16.99
N LEU A 634 11.43 -0.96 17.75
CA LEU A 634 12.60 -0.49 18.52
C LEU A 634 13.13 -1.63 19.38
N ARG A 635 14.28 -2.19 18.97
CA ARG A 635 14.96 -3.32 19.63
C ARG A 635 15.89 -2.83 20.72
#